data_AF-A0A7J3SMM4-F1
#
_entry.id   AF-A0A7J3SMM4-F1
#
_cell.length_a   1.000
_cell.length_b   1.000
_cell.length_c   1.000
_cell.angle_alpha   90.00
_cell.angle_beta   90.00
_cell.angle_gamma   90.00
#
_symmetry.space_group_name_H-M   'P 1'
#
loop_
_entity.id
_entity.type
_entity.pdbx_description
1 polymer ?
#
loop_
_entity_poly.entity_id
_entity_poly.type
_entity_poly.pdbx_seq_one_letter_code
_entity_poly.pdbx_strand_id
1 'polypeptide(L)'
;MKKGEERRIWFKLKGVGFTILSTEERDLVLSDFASLLSTAKEGLILAKKTKRHFSYFGYEYDAFIPEFYLMTRDFSDISYFEAEKVDGPKRAKVKRLLNPYTLSLSDGTLARILVAYRFPSNLPEGVLYSLISEASEVAILFKEIEHSRA
;
A
#
# COMPACT_ATOMS: atom_id res chain seq x y z
N MET A 1 -10.19 25.69 -18.79
CA MET A 1 -10.56 25.29 -17.41
C MET A 1 -9.84 23.99 -17.07
N LYS A 2 -8.94 23.99 -16.08
CA LYS A 2 -8.32 22.75 -15.59
C LYS A 2 -9.41 21.90 -14.93
N LYS A 3 -9.59 20.68 -15.42
CA LYS A 3 -10.45 19.64 -14.84
C LYS A 3 -10.12 19.57 -13.34
N GLY A 4 -11.11 19.79 -12.47
CA GLY A 4 -10.89 19.90 -11.03
C GLY A 4 -10.03 18.75 -10.53
N GLU A 5 -8.89 19.06 -9.90
CA GLU A 5 -8.07 18.06 -9.24
C GLU A 5 -8.91 17.46 -8.12
N GLU A 6 -9.47 16.28 -8.37
CA GLU A 6 -10.17 15.50 -7.34
C GLU A 6 -9.20 15.31 -6.17
N ARG A 7 -9.57 15.86 -5.01
CA ARG A 7 -8.74 15.85 -3.81
C ARG A 7 -8.55 14.40 -3.38
N ARG A 8 -7.29 13.99 -3.24
CA ARG A 8 -6.92 12.66 -2.74
C ARG A 8 -6.65 12.75 -1.24
N ILE A 9 -7.09 11.75 -0.51
CA ILE A 9 -6.86 11.59 0.92
C ILE A 9 -6.12 10.28 1.19
N TRP A 10 -5.37 10.28 2.28
CA TRP A 10 -4.65 9.10 2.75
C TRP A 10 -5.31 8.53 4.00
N PHE A 11 -5.37 7.21 4.04
CA PHE A 11 -5.71 6.43 5.21
C PHE A 11 -4.53 5.54 5.60
N LYS A 12 -4.26 5.42 6.90
CA LYS A 12 -3.43 4.35 7.46
C LYS A 12 -4.35 3.17 7.73
N LEU A 13 -3.93 1.98 7.31
CA LEU A 13 -4.68 0.73 7.50
C LEU A 13 -3.95 -0.16 8.50
N LYS A 14 -4.70 -0.89 9.31
CA LYS A 14 -4.17 -1.95 10.17
C LYS A 14 -3.90 -3.20 9.34
N GLY A 15 -2.66 -3.68 9.40
CA GLY A 15 -2.28 -4.94 8.79
C GLY A 15 -2.87 -6.12 9.55
N VAL A 16 -3.21 -7.19 8.82
CA VAL A 16 -3.75 -8.43 9.38
C VAL A 16 -2.81 -9.58 9.04
N GLY A 17 -2.38 -10.35 10.05
CA GLY A 17 -1.49 -11.49 9.87
C GLY A 17 -2.16 -12.63 9.08
N PHE A 18 -2.26 -12.49 7.77
CA PHE A 18 -3.08 -13.37 6.93
C PHE A 18 -2.71 -14.86 7.03
N THR A 19 -1.42 -15.18 7.16
CA THR A 19 -0.91 -16.55 7.16
C THR A 19 -1.22 -17.34 8.43
N ILE A 20 -1.53 -16.67 9.54
CA ILE A 20 -1.84 -17.33 10.83
C ILE A 20 -3.34 -17.54 11.04
N LEU A 21 -4.17 -16.98 10.16
CA LEU A 21 -5.63 -17.09 10.23
C LEU A 21 -6.13 -18.45 9.75
N SER A 22 -7.30 -18.86 10.27
CA SER A 22 -8.10 -19.96 9.74
C SER A 22 -8.62 -19.65 8.33
N THR A 23 -9.14 -20.65 7.62
CA THR A 23 -9.73 -20.45 6.29
C THR A 23 -10.90 -19.47 6.33
N GLU A 24 -11.79 -19.61 7.32
CA GLU A 24 -12.97 -18.76 7.50
C GLU A 24 -12.58 -17.30 7.80
N GLU A 25 -11.57 -17.11 8.66
CA GLU A 25 -11.03 -15.78 8.96
C GLU A 25 -10.37 -15.14 7.72
N ARG A 26 -9.67 -15.93 6.90
CA ARG A 26 -9.09 -15.45 5.64
C ARG A 26 -10.15 -15.00 4.65
N ASP A 27 -11.22 -15.78 4.49
CA ASP A 27 -12.33 -15.43 3.59
C ASP A 27 -12.99 -14.12 4.01
N LEU A 28 -13.18 -13.90 5.32
CA LEU A 28 -13.68 -12.63 5.86
C LEU A 28 -12.74 -11.47 5.51
N VAL A 29 -11.43 -11.63 5.74
CA VAL A 29 -10.42 -10.60 5.40
C VAL A 29 -10.36 -10.31 3.90
N LEU A 30 -10.50 -11.34 3.05
CA LEU A 30 -10.56 -11.16 1.60
C LEU A 30 -11.83 -10.44 1.16
N SER A 31 -12.97 -10.75 1.78
CA SER A 31 -14.24 -10.04 1.57
C SER A 31 -14.15 -8.57 1.97
N ASP A 32 -13.54 -8.27 3.13
CA ASP A 32 -13.29 -6.90 3.59
C ASP A 32 -12.34 -6.16 2.64
N PHE A 33 -11.30 -6.85 2.13
CA PHE A 33 -10.37 -6.28 1.16
C PHE A 33 -11.07 -5.97 -0.18
N ALA A 34 -11.90 -6.87 -0.68
CA ALA A 34 -12.70 -6.62 -1.89
C ALA A 34 -13.70 -5.48 -1.69
N SER A 35 -14.31 -5.39 -0.51
CA SER A 35 -15.23 -4.31 -0.14
C SER A 35 -14.51 -2.96 -0.04
N LEU A 36 -13.29 -2.94 0.53
CA LEU A 36 -12.42 -1.77 0.57
C LEU A 36 -12.13 -1.25 -0.85
N LEU A 37 -11.72 -2.14 -1.76
CA LEU A 37 -11.42 -1.78 -3.15
C LEU A 37 -12.65 -1.24 -3.87
N SER A 38 -13.80 -1.90 -3.71
CA SER A 38 -15.08 -1.48 -4.31
C SER A 38 -15.55 -0.12 -3.77
N THR A 39 -15.34 0.14 -2.47
CA THR A 39 -15.70 1.42 -1.84
C THR A 39 -14.79 2.55 -2.30
N ALA A 40 -13.49 2.26 -2.43
CA ALA A 40 -12.51 3.22 -2.93
C ALA A 40 -12.68 3.50 -4.43
N LYS A 41 -13.11 2.50 -5.21
CA LYS A 41 -13.25 2.47 -6.69
C LYS A 41 -11.95 2.65 -7.45
N GLU A 42 -11.11 3.59 -7.06
CA GLU A 42 -9.77 3.77 -7.60
C GLU A 42 -8.84 4.34 -6.54
N GLY A 43 -7.57 4.01 -6.65
CA GLY A 43 -6.62 4.46 -5.65
C GLY A 43 -5.28 3.77 -5.73
N LEU A 44 -4.52 3.96 -4.66
CA LEU A 44 -3.22 3.34 -4.47
C LEU A 44 -3.18 2.71 -3.08
N ILE A 45 -2.91 1.42 -3.02
CA ILE A 45 -2.51 0.74 -1.77
C ILE A 45 -0.99 0.78 -1.70
N LEU A 46 -0.45 1.25 -0.58
CA LEU A 46 0.98 1.25 -0.31
C LEU A 46 1.27 0.35 0.89
N ALA A 47 2.20 -0.58 0.74
CA ALA A 47 2.83 -1.27 1.85
C ALA A 47 4.27 -0.78 1.97
N LYS A 48 4.70 -0.41 3.19
CA LYS A 48 6.02 0.18 3.47
C LYS A 48 6.67 -0.51 4.65
N LYS A 49 7.96 -0.87 4.54
CA LYS A 49 8.77 -1.29 5.69
C LYS A 49 9.24 -0.05 6.44
N THR A 50 8.80 0.08 7.69
CA THR A 50 9.25 1.14 8.59
C THR A 50 10.12 0.54 9.68
N LYS A 51 11.34 1.08 9.83
CA LYS A 51 12.24 0.71 10.92
C LYS A 51 11.71 1.31 12.22
N ARG A 52 11.52 0.47 13.25
CA ARG A 52 11.17 0.90 14.60
C ARG A 52 12.22 0.40 15.58
N HIS A 53 12.52 1.26 16.55
CA HIS A 53 13.42 0.95 17.63
C HIS A 53 12.63 0.40 18.81
N PHE A 54 13.10 -0.70 19.39
CA PHE A 54 12.48 -1.36 20.52
C PHE A 54 13.49 -1.48 21.66
N SER A 55 12.99 -1.34 22.90
CA SER A 55 13.76 -1.60 24.11
C SER A 55 13.01 -2.63 24.94
N TYR A 56 13.67 -3.76 25.24
CA TYR A 56 13.11 -4.84 26.04
C TYR A 56 14.17 -5.38 26.99
N PHE A 57 13.92 -5.32 28.31
CA PHE A 57 14.86 -5.76 29.35
C PHE A 57 16.29 -5.19 29.20
N GLY A 58 16.39 -3.91 28.80
CA GLY A 58 17.67 -3.24 28.59
C GLY A 58 18.39 -3.59 27.28
N TYR A 59 17.80 -4.46 26.44
CA TYR A 59 18.27 -4.71 25.10
C TYR A 59 17.56 -3.79 24.11
N GLU A 60 18.37 -3.07 23.34
CA GLU A 60 17.92 -2.24 22.24
C GLU A 60 18.09 -2.98 20.92
N TYR A 61 17.04 -3.00 20.11
CA TYR A 61 17.10 -3.59 18.78
C TYR A 61 16.18 -2.87 17.82
N ASP A 62 16.54 -2.91 16.55
CA ASP A 62 15.74 -2.37 15.48
C ASP A 62 14.97 -3.49 14.78
N ALA A 63 13.68 -3.28 14.57
CA ALA A 63 12.82 -4.18 13.80
C ALA A 63 12.13 -3.43 12.66
N PHE A 64 11.91 -4.13 11.55
CA PHE A 64 11.11 -3.61 10.44
C PHE A 64 9.67 -4.04 10.60
N ILE A 65 8.75 -3.08 10.60
CA ILE A 65 7.31 -3.32 10.69
C ILE A 65 6.67 -2.89 9.38
N PRO A 66 5.81 -3.73 8.77
CA PRO A 66 5.03 -3.31 7.62
C PRO A 66 3.95 -2.31 8.05
N GLU A 67 3.87 -1.19 7.34
CA GLU A 67 2.80 -0.21 7.45
C GLU A 67 2.03 -0.16 6.14
N PHE A 68 0.70 -0.10 6.24
CA PHE A 68 -0.20 -0.13 5.10
C PHE A 68 -0.96 1.19 4.99
N TYR A 69 -1.12 1.67 3.76
CA TYR A 69 -1.81 2.92 3.47
C TYR A 69 -2.71 2.76 2.25
N LEU A 70 -3.81 3.51 2.23
CA LEU A 70 -4.67 3.68 1.08
C LEU A 70 -4.74 5.17 0.72
N MET A 71 -4.47 5.49 -0.55
CA MET A 71 -4.82 6.78 -1.12
C MET A 71 -6.03 6.61 -2.04
N THR A 72 -7.11 7.36 -1.78
CA THR A 72 -8.33 7.35 -2.58
C THR A 72 -8.92 8.76 -2.67
N ARG A 73 -10.06 8.91 -3.35
CA ARG A 73 -10.83 10.15 -3.46
C ARG A 73 -11.43 10.55 -2.11
N ASP A 74 -11.54 11.86 -1.86
CA ASP A 74 -11.98 12.44 -0.57
C ASP A 74 -13.40 12.00 -0.12
N PHE A 75 -14.27 11.62 -1.06
CA PHE A 75 -15.65 11.22 -0.76
C PHE A 75 -15.80 9.72 -0.43
N SER A 76 -14.72 8.93 -0.47
CA SER A 76 -14.79 7.51 -0.07
C SER A 76 -14.87 7.40 1.46
N ASP A 77 -15.96 6.82 1.95
CA ASP A 77 -16.11 6.47 3.37
C ASP A 77 -15.44 5.12 3.65
N ILE A 78 -14.18 5.16 4.09
CA ILE A 78 -13.37 3.97 4.33
C ILE A 78 -13.47 3.58 5.80
N SER A 79 -14.15 2.47 6.09
CA SER A 79 -14.34 1.93 7.46
C SER A 79 -13.67 0.57 7.69
N TYR A 80 -13.01 0.01 6.68
CA TYR A 80 -12.34 -1.30 6.76
C TYR A 80 -10.93 -1.18 7.33
N PHE A 81 -10.42 -2.25 7.96
CA PHE A 81 -9.05 -2.34 8.49
C PHE A 81 -8.68 -1.23 9.48
N GLU A 82 -9.62 -0.79 10.33
CA GLU A 82 -9.40 0.30 11.30
C GLU A 82 -8.78 1.54 10.62
N ALA A 83 -9.32 1.92 9.45
CA ALA A 83 -8.75 2.98 8.64
C ALA A 83 -8.77 4.34 9.35
N GLU A 84 -7.61 4.99 9.41
CA GLU A 84 -7.45 6.32 10.02
C GLU A 84 -6.94 7.33 9.00
N LYS A 85 -7.60 8.50 8.88
CA LYS A 85 -7.16 9.58 7.99
C LYS A 85 -5.81 10.15 8.47
N VAL A 86 -4.86 10.29 7.55
CA VAL A 86 -3.49 10.79 7.81
C VAL A 86 -3.01 11.69 6.66
N ASP A 87 -1.92 12.44 6.86
CA ASP A 87 -1.29 13.27 5.81
C ASP A 87 -0.55 12.45 4.73
N GLY A 88 -0.52 11.13 4.87
CA GLY A 88 0.17 10.20 4.00
C GLY A 88 1.61 9.90 4.48
N PRO A 89 2.21 8.82 3.95
CA PRO A 89 3.54 8.40 4.36
C PRO A 89 4.60 9.37 3.85
N LYS A 90 5.58 9.70 4.69
CA LYS A 90 6.78 10.44 4.27
C LYS A 90 7.61 9.58 3.31
N ARG A 91 7.94 10.15 2.15
CA ARG A 91 8.73 9.49 1.09
C ARG A 91 9.80 10.44 0.60
N ALA A 92 11.00 9.89 0.38
CA ALA A 92 12.08 10.65 -0.22
C ALA A 92 11.72 11.01 -1.67
N LYS A 93 12.05 12.23 -2.08
CA LYS A 93 11.75 12.71 -3.43
C LYS A 93 12.75 12.12 -4.42
N VAL A 94 12.29 11.84 -5.63
CA VAL A 94 13.19 11.49 -6.73
C VAL A 94 14.06 12.71 -7.05
N LYS A 95 15.38 12.55 -6.95
CA LYS A 95 16.35 13.62 -7.25
C LYS A 95 16.81 13.56 -8.70
N ARG A 96 17.15 12.38 -9.19
CA ARG A 96 17.56 12.13 -10.59
C ARG A 96 17.46 10.66 -10.96
N LEU A 97 17.38 10.40 -12.26
CA LEU A 97 17.57 9.08 -12.87
C LEU A 97 19.08 8.84 -13.05
N LEU A 98 19.61 7.73 -12.52
CA LEU A 98 21.02 7.34 -12.68
C LEU A 98 21.23 6.47 -13.92
N ASN A 99 20.30 5.57 -14.18
CA ASN A 99 20.25 4.69 -15.35
C ASN A 99 18.78 4.29 -15.58
N PRO A 100 18.42 3.59 -16.68
CA PRO A 100 17.03 3.26 -17.00
C PRO A 100 16.24 2.53 -15.89
N TYR A 101 16.92 1.92 -14.91
CA TYR A 101 16.31 1.12 -13.86
C TYR A 101 16.54 1.66 -12.44
N THR A 102 17.32 2.73 -12.26
CA THR A 102 17.78 3.19 -10.94
C THR A 102 17.60 4.70 -10.78
N LEU A 103 16.90 5.09 -9.73
CA LEU A 103 16.72 6.46 -9.27
C LEU A 103 17.59 6.74 -8.06
N SER A 104 18.12 7.95 -7.93
CA SER A 104 18.65 8.44 -6.66
C SER A 104 17.61 9.31 -5.95
N LEU A 105 17.45 9.11 -4.66
CA LEU A 105 16.50 9.80 -3.82
C LEU A 105 17.13 10.98 -3.07
N SER A 106 16.30 11.87 -2.53
CA SER A 106 16.73 13.09 -1.83
C SER A 106 17.52 12.83 -0.55
N ASP A 107 17.36 11.64 0.04
CA ASP A 107 18.06 11.19 1.26
C ASP A 107 19.39 10.47 0.95
N GLY A 108 19.80 10.41 -0.32
CA GLY A 108 21.03 9.73 -0.76
C GLY A 108 20.86 8.24 -1.05
N THR A 109 19.68 7.66 -0.78
CA THR A 109 19.41 6.25 -1.09
C THR A 109 19.13 6.05 -2.58
N LEU A 110 19.17 4.79 -3.02
CA LEU A 110 18.84 4.38 -4.39
C LEU A 110 17.51 3.63 -4.40
N ALA A 111 16.70 3.88 -5.41
CA ALA A 111 15.48 3.12 -5.67
C ALA A 111 15.56 2.45 -7.03
N ARG A 112 15.19 1.17 -7.08
CA ARG A 112 14.87 0.47 -8.32
C ARG A 112 13.37 0.27 -8.38
N ILE A 113 12.76 0.61 -9.51
CA ILE A 113 11.33 0.43 -9.72
C ILE A 113 11.15 -0.79 -10.63
N LEU A 114 10.44 -1.80 -10.12
CA LEU A 114 9.95 -2.90 -10.92
C LEU A 114 8.47 -2.65 -11.16
N VAL A 115 8.09 -2.41 -12.41
CA VAL A 115 6.69 -2.24 -12.80
C VAL A 115 6.23 -3.51 -13.50
N ALA A 116 5.33 -4.25 -12.86
CA ALA A 116 4.61 -5.32 -13.52
C ALA A 116 3.37 -4.72 -14.20
N TYR A 117 3.44 -4.52 -15.52
CA TYR A 117 2.27 -4.13 -16.33
C TYR A 117 1.48 -5.37 -16.71
N ARG A 118 0.51 -5.75 -15.89
CA ARG A 118 -0.61 -6.59 -16.29
C ARG A 118 -1.84 -6.07 -15.55
N PHE A 119 -3.01 -6.11 -16.18
CA PHE A 119 -4.29 -6.00 -15.50
C PHE A 119 -4.74 -7.43 -15.19
N PRO A 120 -4.13 -8.15 -14.22
CA PRO A 120 -4.65 -9.46 -13.89
C PRO A 120 -6.06 -9.25 -13.31
N SER A 121 -7.03 -10.02 -13.79
CA SER A 121 -8.38 -10.02 -13.21
C SER A 121 -8.38 -10.52 -11.76
N ASN A 122 -7.31 -11.22 -11.35
CA ASN A 122 -7.17 -11.89 -10.06
C ASN A 122 -5.82 -11.51 -9.44
N LEU A 123 -5.81 -11.17 -8.14
CA LEU A 123 -4.57 -11.00 -7.37
C LEU A 123 -4.35 -12.25 -6.50
N PRO A 124 -3.11 -12.77 -6.41
CA PRO A 124 -2.81 -13.81 -5.44
C PRO A 124 -3.11 -13.34 -4.01
N GLU A 125 -3.66 -14.23 -3.19
CA GLU A 125 -3.85 -13.96 -1.77
C GLU A 125 -2.53 -13.60 -1.10
N GLY A 126 -2.56 -12.62 -0.19
CA GLY A 126 -1.36 -12.19 0.52
C GLY A 126 -0.29 -11.54 -0.37
N VAL A 127 -0.57 -11.15 -1.62
CA VAL A 127 0.42 -10.57 -2.55
C VAL A 127 1.25 -9.44 -1.94
N LEU A 128 0.61 -8.57 -1.14
CA LEU A 128 1.30 -7.47 -0.46
C LEU A 128 2.33 -7.97 0.57
N TYR A 129 2.01 -9.03 1.32
CA TYR A 129 2.92 -9.66 2.28
C TYR A 129 4.10 -10.34 1.59
N SER A 130 3.83 -11.03 0.47
CA SER A 130 4.89 -11.66 -0.32
C SER A 130 5.85 -10.61 -0.89
N LEU A 131 5.33 -9.54 -1.48
CA LEU A 131 6.17 -8.51 -2.12
C LEU A 131 6.91 -7.62 -1.11
N ILE A 132 6.30 -7.30 0.03
CA ILE A 132 6.98 -6.46 1.03
C ILE A 132 8.18 -7.18 1.64
N SER A 133 8.24 -8.52 1.63
CA SER A 133 9.43 -9.24 2.09
C SER A 133 10.68 -8.92 1.25
N GLU A 134 10.51 -8.65 -0.04
CA GLU A 134 11.58 -8.39 -1.02
C GLU A 134 11.83 -6.88 -1.29
N ALA A 135 10.86 -6.02 -0.94
CA ALA A 135 10.91 -4.59 -1.24
C ALA A 135 10.72 -3.70 0.00
N SER A 136 11.30 -2.51 -0.01
CA SER A 136 11.08 -1.50 1.05
C SER A 136 9.71 -0.82 0.94
N GLU A 137 9.18 -0.70 -0.29
CA GLU A 137 7.85 -0.17 -0.58
C GLU A 137 7.23 -0.96 -1.74
N VAL A 138 5.93 -1.28 -1.62
CA VAL A 138 5.12 -1.92 -2.66
C VAL A 138 3.89 -1.05 -2.88
N ALA A 139 3.60 -0.70 -4.13
CA ALA A 139 2.42 0.08 -4.47
C ALA A 139 1.54 -0.68 -5.47
N ILE A 140 0.26 -0.83 -5.15
CA ILE A 140 -0.76 -1.35 -6.06
C ILE A 140 -1.65 -0.18 -6.48
N LEU A 141 -1.58 0.20 -7.75
CA LEU A 141 -2.52 1.12 -8.36
C LEU A 141 -3.72 0.33 -8.88
N PHE A 142 -4.92 0.72 -8.50
CA PHE A 142 -6.14 0.02 -8.89
C PHE A 142 -7.21 0.99 -9.37
N LYS A 143 -8.10 0.46 -10.21
CA LYS A 143 -9.30 1.15 -10.70
C LYS A 143 -10.35 0.12 -11.07
N GLU A 144 -11.56 0.32 -10.56
CA GLU A 144 -12.76 -0.43 -10.88
C GLU A 144 -13.09 -0.22 -12.36
N ILE A 145 -13.34 -1.34 -13.05
CA ILE A 145 -13.77 -1.33 -14.44
C ILE A 145 -15.30 -1.32 -14.43
N GLU A 146 -15.91 -0.33 -15.08
CA GLU A 146 -17.37 -0.29 -15.25
C GLU A 146 -17.85 -1.58 -15.92
N HIS A 147 -18.92 -2.18 -15.40
CA HIS A 147 -19.52 -3.41 -15.94
C HIS A 147 -19.88 -3.35 -17.43
N SER A 148 -20.04 -2.15 -18.00
CA SER A 148 -20.26 -1.94 -19.44
C SER A 148 -19.01 -2.13 -20.30
N ARG A 149 -17.83 -2.25 -19.67
CA ARG A 149 -16.50 -2.32 -20.31
C ARG A 149 -15.69 -3.55 -19.90
N ALA A 150 -16.25 -4.40 -19.04
CA ALA A 150 -15.69 -5.69 -18.63
C ALA A 150 -16.21 -6.80 -19.56
#